data_AF-A0A932D342-F1
#
_entry.id   AF-A0A932D342-F1
#
_cell.length_a   1.000
_cell.length_b   1.000
_cell.length_c   1.000
_cell.angle_alpha   90.00
_cell.angle_beta   90.00
_cell.angle_gamma   90.00
#
_symmetry.space_group_name_H-M   'P 1'
#
loop_
_entity.id
_entity.type
_entity.pdbx_description
1 polymer ?
#
loop_
_entity_poly.entity_id
_entity_poly.type
_entity_poly.pdbx_seq_one_letter_code
_entity_poly.pdbx_strand_id
1 'polypeptide(L)'
;MTARLGRTELVRELEDRWIAVEEAKEDPRLRGVDLEAADLDEDGKIAGDEEASALFDAIDRRDRDGDADSLRLRWNGGWRSTGAAVAAVGDLAEADGLRRRAADAREAGARPNDDVFFVGLNPSNRFEAEELSRRARVTYRPASQPGLESPEEIAAFVDGLGLPPQQAADVREVLQSSFRAERVPLAQLAQEWARAERGAATPSRLVLSGHGSGLNMWGGTENELRFTSIARLAAALPAGAARVEDLHVASCYSATSMSTLQIAFPNLRTLWTYRGSAPGSGSGAVAHQRVWERATRGRADSIDPARLGTARKAENVAVWSERTGTVERRPRPPVERLERDHARLLPTLQSFARGASEVADPHNGPLRFVYDRIQEILQHPDTTPERRRELESEKQLALRLLFFRESVAPRFAREHTRAIDAGFRAVGLEAPDFARLGRRETLAAIAGLERAAEARRPVPAATGALLRLLHRGLRDLDPDVIPDGWIG
;
A
#
# COMPACT_ATOMS: atom_id res chain seq x y z
N MET A 1 29.49 -8.44 15.77
CA MET A 1 29.77 -9.89 15.91
C MET A 1 28.62 -10.63 15.27
N THR A 2 28.88 -11.69 14.49
CA THR A 2 27.80 -12.51 13.93
C THR A 2 27.36 -13.52 14.98
N ALA A 3 26.08 -13.54 15.33
CA ALA A 3 25.56 -14.56 16.25
C ALA A 3 25.71 -15.96 15.65
N ARG A 4 26.00 -16.95 16.49
CA ARG A 4 26.17 -18.35 16.11
C ARG A 4 25.20 -19.22 16.90
N LEU A 5 24.76 -20.33 16.32
CA LEU A 5 23.99 -21.38 16.98
C LEU A 5 24.71 -22.71 16.75
N GLY A 6 25.12 -23.39 17.82
CA GLY A 6 25.78 -24.68 17.71
C GLY A 6 24.80 -25.82 17.49
N ARG A 7 25.25 -26.92 16.88
CA ARG A 7 24.41 -28.13 16.68
C ARG A 7 23.77 -28.63 17.96
N THR A 8 24.59 -28.87 18.99
CA THR A 8 24.13 -29.33 20.30
C THR A 8 23.10 -28.40 20.92
N GLU A 9 23.18 -27.11 20.64
CA GLU A 9 22.20 -26.15 21.14
C GLU A 9 20.88 -26.24 20.39
N LEU A 10 20.90 -26.39 19.06
CA LEU A 10 19.67 -26.62 18.30
C LEU A 10 18.98 -27.92 18.74
N VAL A 11 19.74 -29.01 18.84
CA VAL A 11 19.24 -30.32 19.29
C VAL A 11 18.58 -30.20 20.67
N ARG A 12 19.28 -29.59 21.63
CA ARG A 12 18.75 -29.39 22.98
C ARG A 12 17.48 -28.53 23.00
N GLU A 13 17.39 -27.49 22.15
CA GLU A 13 16.17 -26.69 22.05
C GLU A 13 15.01 -27.43 21.36
N LEU A 14 15.27 -28.56 20.69
CA LEU A 14 14.24 -29.41 20.10
C LEU A 14 13.99 -30.70 20.91
N GLU A 15 14.64 -30.87 22.06
CA GLU A 15 14.40 -31.98 22.98
C GLU A 15 12.91 -32.00 23.39
N ASP A 16 12.29 -33.18 23.28
CA ASP A 16 10.85 -33.41 23.51
C ASP A 16 9.88 -32.59 22.61
N ARG A 17 10.38 -32.02 21.51
CA ARG A 17 9.59 -31.28 20.52
C ARG A 17 9.65 -31.98 19.17
N TRP A 18 8.72 -31.61 18.30
CA TRP A 18 8.66 -32.14 16.94
C TRP A 18 8.15 -31.06 15.97
N ILE A 19 8.47 -31.24 14.69
CA ILE A 19 8.02 -30.35 13.61
C ILE A 19 7.32 -31.21 12.56
N ALA A 20 6.09 -30.86 12.16
CA ALA A 20 5.42 -31.51 11.03
C ALA A 20 6.14 -31.16 9.72
N VAL A 21 6.62 -32.16 8.98
CA VAL A 21 7.35 -31.94 7.72
C VAL A 21 6.49 -31.20 6.68
N GLU A 22 5.23 -31.58 6.54
CA GLU A 22 4.32 -30.96 5.57
C GLU A 22 4.02 -29.50 5.90
N GLU A 23 3.82 -29.15 7.18
CA GLU A 23 3.64 -27.76 7.60
C GLU A 23 4.92 -26.94 7.37
N ALA A 24 6.08 -27.53 7.66
CA ALA A 24 7.38 -26.90 7.46
C ALA A 24 7.69 -26.63 5.97
N LYS A 25 7.21 -27.48 5.03
CA LYS A 25 7.33 -27.26 3.58
C LYS A 25 6.56 -26.03 3.11
N GLU A 26 5.46 -25.70 3.77
CA GLU A 26 4.65 -24.51 3.47
C GLU A 26 5.28 -23.21 4.02
N ASP A 27 6.22 -23.29 4.97
CA ASP A 27 6.90 -22.10 5.46
C ASP A 27 7.95 -21.57 4.46
N PRO A 28 7.75 -20.37 3.89
CA PRO A 28 8.66 -19.83 2.89
C PRO A 28 10.09 -19.63 3.41
N ARG A 29 10.32 -19.52 4.73
CA ARG A 29 11.64 -19.35 5.33
C ARG A 29 12.48 -20.63 5.27
N LEU A 30 11.83 -21.80 5.26
CA LEU A 30 12.46 -23.13 5.15
C LEU A 30 12.64 -23.59 3.70
N ARG A 31 12.19 -22.82 2.71
CA ARG A 31 12.36 -23.21 1.31
C ARG A 31 13.84 -23.39 0.93
N GLY A 32 14.13 -24.56 0.36
CA GLY A 32 15.49 -25.02 0.04
C GLY A 32 16.23 -25.69 1.21
N VAL A 33 15.61 -25.82 2.38
CA VAL A 33 16.01 -26.79 3.41
C VAL A 33 15.41 -28.13 3.04
N ASP A 34 16.23 -29.17 3.08
CA ASP A 34 15.87 -30.53 2.69
C ASP A 34 15.20 -31.25 3.88
N LEU A 35 13.93 -30.91 4.11
CA LEU A 35 13.16 -31.37 5.28
C LEU A 35 12.88 -32.88 5.25
N GLU A 36 12.68 -33.44 4.05
CA GLU A 36 12.49 -34.89 3.87
C GLU A 36 13.77 -35.67 4.25
N ALA A 37 14.95 -35.14 3.93
CA ALA A 37 16.20 -35.77 4.35
C ALA A 37 16.48 -35.61 5.86
N ALA A 38 15.73 -34.78 6.57
CA ALA A 38 15.84 -34.59 8.01
C ALA A 38 14.89 -35.50 8.82
N ASP A 39 13.79 -35.94 8.22
CA ASP A 39 12.86 -36.97 8.70
C ASP A 39 13.43 -38.35 8.32
N LEU A 40 14.23 -38.92 9.22
CA LEU A 40 15.04 -40.10 8.95
C LEU A 40 14.23 -41.40 9.01
N ASP A 41 13.12 -41.41 9.75
CA ASP A 41 12.24 -42.58 9.88
C ASP A 41 10.97 -42.51 9.00
N GLU A 42 10.79 -41.41 8.26
CA GLU A 42 9.70 -41.14 7.32
C GLU A 42 8.31 -41.12 7.98
N ASP A 43 8.22 -40.74 9.27
CA ASP A 43 6.96 -40.64 10.01
C ASP A 43 6.19 -39.32 9.78
N GLY A 44 6.77 -38.40 8.99
CA GLY A 44 6.23 -37.09 8.68
C GLY A 44 6.55 -36.03 9.74
N LYS A 45 7.44 -36.32 10.69
CA LYS A 45 7.91 -35.40 11.71
C LYS A 45 9.44 -35.34 11.74
N ILE A 46 9.95 -34.28 12.33
CA ILE A 46 11.36 -34.17 12.72
C ILE A 46 11.38 -34.10 14.24
N ALA A 47 11.81 -35.17 14.90
CA ALA A 47 11.80 -35.35 16.35
C ALA A 47 13.03 -36.10 16.87
N GLY A 48 13.44 -35.78 18.10
CA GLY A 48 14.60 -36.40 18.73
C GLY A 48 15.96 -35.97 18.14
N ASP A 49 17.04 -36.49 18.74
CA ASP A 49 18.38 -35.96 18.54
C ASP A 49 18.95 -36.19 17.13
N GLU A 50 18.65 -37.34 16.52
CA GLU A 50 19.18 -37.72 15.21
C GLU A 50 18.56 -36.87 14.09
N GLU A 51 17.25 -36.70 14.10
CA GLU A 51 16.52 -35.89 13.12
C GLU A 51 16.75 -34.38 13.34
N ALA A 52 16.82 -33.92 14.59
CA ALA A 52 17.22 -32.54 14.89
C ALA A 52 18.65 -32.24 14.39
N SER A 53 19.55 -33.22 14.48
CA SER A 53 20.90 -33.10 13.90
C SER A 53 20.88 -33.09 12.38
N ALA A 54 20.06 -33.92 11.75
CA ALA A 54 19.90 -33.93 10.29
C ALA A 54 19.27 -32.63 9.77
N LEU A 55 18.31 -32.06 10.51
CA LEU A 55 17.74 -30.73 10.24
C LEU A 55 18.81 -29.64 10.36
N PHE A 56 19.68 -29.70 11.36
CA PHE A 56 20.82 -28.79 11.47
C PHE A 56 21.70 -28.87 10.22
N ASP A 57 22.06 -30.07 9.76
CA ASP A 57 22.85 -30.28 8.54
C ASP A 57 22.16 -29.75 7.28
N ALA A 58 20.84 -29.90 7.21
CA ALA A 58 20.04 -29.35 6.11
C ALA A 58 20.08 -27.80 6.11
N ILE A 59 20.08 -27.17 7.28
CA ILE A 59 20.19 -25.70 7.41
C ILE A 59 21.64 -25.25 7.18
N ASP A 60 22.65 -25.98 7.65
CA ASP A 60 24.07 -25.64 7.52
C ASP A 60 24.55 -25.60 6.07
N ARG A 61 24.01 -26.51 5.22
CA ARG A 61 24.19 -26.47 3.76
C ARG A 61 23.84 -25.09 3.15
N ARG A 62 22.98 -24.30 3.80
CA ARG A 62 22.65 -22.91 3.42
C ARG A 62 23.68 -21.89 3.89
N ASP A 63 24.27 -22.07 5.07
CA ASP A 63 25.16 -21.08 5.68
C ASP A 63 26.49 -20.95 4.94
N ARG A 64 26.99 -22.07 4.38
CA ARG A 64 28.19 -22.14 3.52
C ARG A 64 29.43 -21.51 4.15
N ASP A 65 29.54 -21.52 5.48
CA ASP A 65 30.68 -20.94 6.19
C ASP A 65 31.82 -21.95 6.42
N GLY A 66 31.54 -23.24 6.19
CA GLY A 66 32.47 -24.36 6.28
C GLY A 66 32.59 -24.98 7.68
N ASP A 67 31.78 -24.55 8.64
CA ASP A 67 31.79 -25.00 10.04
C ASP A 67 30.57 -25.88 10.34
N ALA A 68 30.74 -27.19 10.17
CA ALA A 68 29.65 -28.17 10.34
C ALA A 68 29.07 -28.25 11.77
N ASP A 69 29.67 -27.55 12.74
CA ASP A 69 29.22 -27.55 14.13
C ASP A 69 28.52 -26.24 14.53
N SER A 70 28.49 -25.22 13.67
CA SER A 70 27.81 -23.95 13.99
C SER A 70 27.17 -23.24 12.80
N LEU A 71 25.93 -22.78 12.99
CA LEU A 71 25.22 -21.91 12.05
C LEU A 71 25.56 -20.45 12.34
N ARG A 72 26.02 -19.69 11.35
CA ARG A 72 26.01 -18.22 11.41
C ARG A 72 24.60 -17.74 11.16
N LEU A 73 23.97 -17.20 12.21
CA LEU A 73 22.63 -16.63 12.14
C LEU A 73 22.69 -15.26 11.45
N ARG A 74 22.83 -15.26 10.12
CA ARG A 74 22.81 -14.05 9.31
C ARG A 74 21.38 -13.70 8.97
N TRP A 75 21.07 -12.40 9.07
CA TRP A 75 19.84 -11.81 8.55
C TRP A 75 20.21 -10.84 7.43
N ASN A 76 20.25 -11.36 6.20
CA ASN A 76 20.53 -10.57 5.00
C ASN A 76 19.24 -10.03 4.34
N GLY A 77 18.14 -9.95 5.09
CA GLY A 77 16.83 -9.52 4.59
C GLY A 77 16.07 -10.61 3.85
N GLY A 78 16.70 -11.67 3.33
CA GLY A 78 15.96 -12.73 2.65
C GLY A 78 15.29 -13.74 3.61
N TRP A 79 14.14 -14.28 3.22
CA TRP A 79 13.62 -15.54 3.79
C TRP A 79 14.63 -16.70 3.62
N ARG A 80 15.56 -16.56 2.67
CA ARG A 80 16.71 -17.46 2.43
C ARG A 80 17.88 -17.29 3.41
N SER A 81 17.71 -16.61 4.54
CA SER A 81 18.78 -16.44 5.52
C SER A 81 18.82 -17.58 6.55
N THR A 82 20.00 -17.98 7.02
CA THR A 82 20.15 -19.01 8.07
C THR A 82 19.38 -18.60 9.34
N GLY A 83 19.39 -17.30 9.69
CA GLY A 83 18.61 -16.79 10.81
C GLY A 83 17.10 -16.94 10.64
N ALA A 84 16.57 -16.72 9.43
CA ALA A 84 15.15 -16.91 9.14
C ALA A 84 14.72 -18.38 9.21
N ALA A 85 15.57 -19.30 8.75
CA ALA A 85 15.30 -20.74 8.86
C ALA A 85 15.25 -21.18 10.33
N VAL A 86 16.21 -20.75 11.15
CA VAL A 86 16.22 -21.03 12.59
C VAL A 86 15.02 -20.41 13.31
N ALA A 87 14.59 -19.20 12.90
CA ALA A 87 13.35 -18.60 13.42
C ALA A 87 12.12 -19.46 13.10
N ALA A 88 12.02 -19.98 11.86
CA ALA A 88 10.91 -20.83 11.44
C ALA A 88 10.87 -22.16 12.20
N VAL A 89 12.03 -22.80 12.39
CA VAL A 89 12.16 -23.98 13.25
C VAL A 89 11.70 -23.66 14.67
N GLY A 90 12.13 -22.52 15.22
CA GLY A 90 11.68 -22.05 16.53
C GLY A 90 10.17 -21.81 16.61
N ASP A 91 9.55 -21.32 15.54
CA ASP A 91 8.11 -21.10 15.47
C ASP A 91 7.32 -22.41 15.44
N LEU A 92 7.67 -23.32 14.53
CA LEU A 92 6.99 -24.60 14.32
C LEU A 92 7.14 -25.55 15.51
N ALA A 93 8.32 -25.58 16.14
CA ALA A 93 8.58 -26.42 17.31
C ALA A 93 8.19 -25.78 18.65
N GLU A 94 7.66 -24.55 18.63
CA GLU A 94 7.45 -23.74 19.82
C GLU A 94 8.70 -23.58 20.71
N ALA A 95 9.87 -23.46 20.08
CA ALA A 95 11.17 -23.37 20.74
C ALA A 95 11.62 -21.91 20.98
N ASP A 96 11.21 -21.35 22.13
CA ASP A 96 11.50 -19.96 22.52
C ASP A 96 13.00 -19.61 22.58
N GLY A 97 13.90 -20.56 22.87
CA GLY A 97 15.34 -20.32 22.82
C GLY A 97 15.83 -20.03 21.40
N LEU A 98 15.35 -20.80 20.41
CA LEU A 98 15.65 -20.58 18.99
C LEU A 98 15.04 -19.28 18.47
N ARG A 99 13.79 -18.99 18.83
CA ARG A 99 13.13 -17.70 18.49
C ARG A 99 13.95 -16.52 18.99
N ARG A 100 14.37 -16.55 20.27
CA ARG A 100 15.20 -15.50 20.88
C ARG A 100 16.57 -15.40 20.21
N ARG A 101 17.29 -16.51 20.00
CA ARG A 101 18.59 -16.52 19.30
C ARG A 101 18.50 -15.93 17.90
N ALA A 102 17.47 -16.30 17.15
CA ALA A 102 17.24 -15.77 15.82
C ALA A 102 16.93 -14.27 15.86
N ALA A 103 16.13 -13.82 16.82
CA ALA A 103 15.85 -12.40 17.06
C ALA A 103 17.12 -11.62 17.48
N ASP A 104 17.91 -12.13 18.41
CA ASP A 104 19.18 -11.53 18.86
C ASP A 104 20.19 -11.44 17.71
N ALA A 105 20.23 -12.47 16.85
CA ALA A 105 21.07 -12.47 15.66
C ALA A 105 20.65 -11.43 14.63
N ARG A 106 19.33 -11.28 14.43
CA ARG A 106 18.75 -10.19 13.64
C ARG A 106 19.12 -8.86 14.24
N GLU A 107 19.12 -8.79 15.57
CA GLU A 107 19.51 -7.61 16.32
C GLU A 107 21.01 -7.29 16.19
N ALA A 108 21.91 -8.26 16.25
CA ALA A 108 23.34 -8.03 16.13
C ALA A 108 23.78 -7.64 14.70
N GLY A 109 23.01 -8.06 13.68
CA GLY A 109 23.35 -7.89 12.26
C GLY A 109 22.83 -6.62 11.60
N ALA A 110 21.75 -6.00 12.09
CA ALA A 110 21.18 -4.82 11.44
C ALA A 110 22.02 -3.54 11.67
N ARG A 111 22.06 -2.67 10.65
CA ARG A 111 22.72 -1.36 10.76
C ARG A 111 21.86 -0.41 11.59
N PRO A 112 22.43 0.68 12.13
CA PRO A 112 21.63 1.77 12.69
C PRO A 112 20.58 2.21 11.66
N ASN A 113 19.32 2.13 12.06
CA ASN A 113 18.12 2.41 11.27
C ASN A 113 17.90 3.93 11.11
N ASP A 114 18.91 4.63 10.59
CA ASP A 114 18.93 6.09 10.53
C ASP A 114 18.61 6.61 9.12
N ASP A 115 18.66 5.75 8.10
CA ASP A 115 18.36 6.11 6.73
C ASP A 115 16.85 5.95 6.46
N VAL A 116 16.26 6.86 5.69
CA VAL A 116 14.85 6.84 5.28
C VAL A 116 14.76 6.85 3.76
N PHE A 117 13.99 5.93 3.18
CA PHE A 117 13.55 6.01 1.81
C PHE A 117 12.21 6.75 1.74
N PHE A 118 12.14 7.85 0.99
CA PHE A 118 10.94 8.66 0.88
C PHE A 118 10.43 8.65 -0.57
N VAL A 119 9.22 8.14 -0.75
CA VAL A 119 8.46 8.18 -2.01
C VAL A 119 7.31 9.18 -1.85
N GLY A 120 7.39 10.30 -2.57
CA GLY A 120 6.36 11.33 -2.56
C GLY A 120 5.67 11.42 -3.91
N LEU A 121 4.34 11.36 -3.91
CA LEU A 121 3.53 11.40 -5.14
C LEU A 121 3.14 12.83 -5.55
N ASN A 122 3.11 13.77 -4.60
CA ASN A 122 2.78 15.17 -4.83
C ASN A 122 4.04 16.07 -4.85
N PRO A 123 4.00 17.20 -5.59
CA PRO A 123 5.06 18.20 -5.53
C PRO A 123 5.32 18.73 -4.10
N SER A 124 4.27 18.86 -3.28
CA SER A 124 4.39 19.33 -1.89
C SER A 124 5.13 18.34 -0.98
N ASN A 125 5.24 17.06 -1.35
CA ASN A 125 5.97 16.08 -0.55
C ASN A 125 7.48 16.32 -0.55
N ARG A 126 8.02 17.12 -1.48
CA ARG A 126 9.42 17.57 -1.43
C ARG A 126 9.70 18.31 -0.11
N PHE A 127 8.78 19.16 0.33
CA PHE A 127 8.89 19.88 1.59
C PHE A 127 8.95 18.93 2.80
N GLU A 128 8.13 17.87 2.80
CA GLU A 128 8.18 16.83 3.84
C GLU A 128 9.54 16.12 3.89
N ALA A 129 10.04 15.70 2.72
CA ALA A 129 11.34 15.05 2.61
C ALA A 129 12.50 15.96 3.05
N GLU A 130 12.47 17.25 2.70
CA GLU A 130 13.45 18.25 3.14
C GLU A 130 13.42 18.47 4.66
N GLU A 131 12.23 18.56 5.26
CA GLU A 131 12.07 18.69 6.72
C GLU A 131 12.53 17.44 7.47
N LEU A 132 12.33 16.26 6.89
CA LEU A 132 12.81 15.00 7.43
C LEU A 132 14.33 14.86 7.30
N SER A 133 14.91 15.36 6.21
CA SER A 133 16.36 15.36 5.94
C SER A 133 17.17 16.16 6.97
N ARG A 134 16.52 17.07 7.70
CA ARG A 134 17.17 17.78 8.83
C ARG A 134 17.45 16.89 10.04
N ARG A 135 16.92 15.66 10.05
CA ARG A 135 16.94 14.75 11.21
C ARG A 135 17.48 13.37 10.86
N ALA A 136 17.21 12.90 9.65
CA ALA A 136 17.61 11.60 9.14
C ALA A 136 18.28 11.74 7.78
N ARG A 137 19.02 10.72 7.35
CA ARG A 137 19.51 10.67 5.97
C ARG A 137 18.38 10.18 5.07
N VAL A 138 17.83 11.09 4.26
CA VAL A 138 16.68 10.77 3.40
C VAL A 138 17.13 10.57 1.96
N THR A 139 16.79 9.42 1.38
CA THR A 139 16.81 9.19 -0.06
C THR A 139 15.42 9.54 -0.59
N TYR A 140 15.29 10.73 -1.19
CA TYR A 140 14.03 11.17 -1.81
C TYR A 140 14.00 10.81 -3.29
N ARG A 141 12.89 10.22 -3.74
CA ARG A 141 12.59 10.04 -5.17
C ARG A 141 11.34 10.84 -5.53
N PRO A 142 11.47 11.91 -6.35
CA PRO A 142 10.31 12.62 -6.86
C PRO A 142 9.61 11.75 -7.90
N ALA A 143 8.30 11.92 -8.07
CA ALA A 143 7.49 11.17 -9.01
C ALA A 143 7.72 11.61 -10.49
N SER A 144 8.95 11.43 -10.97
CA SER A 144 9.34 11.68 -12.36
C SER A 144 10.43 10.69 -12.76
N GLN A 145 10.10 9.74 -13.64
CA GLN A 145 11.06 8.87 -14.28
C GLN A 145 10.64 8.65 -15.73
N PRO A 146 11.46 9.04 -16.72
CA PRO A 146 11.17 8.74 -18.12
C PRO A 146 11.31 7.23 -18.40
N GLY A 147 10.55 6.73 -19.38
CA GLY A 147 10.78 5.41 -19.99
C GLY A 147 10.12 4.22 -19.30
N LEU A 148 8.79 4.27 -19.11
CA LEU A 148 7.99 3.13 -18.61
C LEU A 148 6.62 3.03 -19.33
N GLU A 149 6.53 3.58 -20.53
CA GLU A 149 5.28 3.67 -21.30
C GLU A 149 5.01 2.41 -22.10
N SER A 150 6.06 1.82 -22.67
CA SER A 150 5.98 0.62 -23.50
C SER A 150 6.55 -0.63 -22.80
N PRO A 151 6.15 -1.85 -23.24
CA PRO A 151 6.76 -3.09 -22.78
C PRO A 151 8.28 -3.13 -22.94
N GLU A 152 8.82 -2.54 -24.01
CA GLU A 152 10.26 -2.48 -24.31
C GLU A 152 10.98 -1.56 -23.34
N GLU A 153 10.41 -0.40 -23.03
CA GLU A 153 10.97 0.53 -22.04
C GLU A 153 10.97 -0.10 -20.63
N ILE A 154 9.90 -0.79 -20.25
CA ILE A 154 9.83 -1.54 -19.00
C ILE A 154 10.89 -2.64 -18.96
N ALA A 155 11.07 -3.39 -20.06
CA ALA A 155 12.10 -4.42 -20.14
C ALA A 155 13.50 -3.83 -19.97
N ALA A 156 13.82 -2.74 -20.68
CA ALA A 156 15.11 -2.05 -20.56
C ALA A 156 15.37 -1.53 -19.13
N PHE A 157 14.34 -0.98 -18.46
CA PHE A 157 14.43 -0.57 -17.06
C PHE A 157 14.77 -1.76 -16.15
N VAL A 158 14.04 -2.86 -16.29
CA VAL A 158 14.21 -4.07 -15.47
C VAL A 158 15.58 -4.71 -15.67
N ASP A 159 16.06 -4.78 -16.91
CA ASP A 159 17.39 -5.32 -17.22
C ASP A 159 18.49 -4.49 -16.53
N GLY A 160 18.30 -3.16 -16.46
CA GLY A 160 19.16 -2.25 -15.72
C GLY A 160 19.19 -2.45 -14.20
N LEU A 161 18.25 -3.23 -13.63
CA LEU A 161 18.26 -3.57 -12.21
C LEU A 161 19.29 -4.66 -11.87
N GLY A 162 19.87 -5.38 -12.84
CA GLY A 162 20.87 -6.42 -12.57
C GLY A 162 20.37 -7.53 -11.64
N LEU A 163 19.09 -7.89 -11.76
CA LEU A 163 18.45 -8.97 -11.00
C LEU A 163 18.67 -10.33 -11.67
N PRO A 164 18.57 -11.45 -10.93
CA PRO A 164 18.45 -12.77 -11.51
C PRO A 164 17.30 -12.87 -12.53
N PRO A 165 17.42 -13.69 -13.60
CA PRO A 165 16.45 -13.71 -14.69
C PRO A 165 14.98 -13.90 -14.26
N GLN A 166 14.72 -14.80 -13.29
CA GLN A 166 13.37 -15.01 -12.78
C GLN A 166 12.83 -13.78 -12.05
N GLN A 167 13.60 -13.21 -11.11
CA GLN A 167 13.18 -12.01 -10.38
C GLN A 167 12.98 -10.82 -11.32
N ALA A 168 13.82 -10.68 -12.36
CA ALA A 168 13.63 -9.69 -13.40
C ALA A 168 12.31 -9.91 -14.15
N ALA A 169 11.98 -11.15 -14.53
CA ALA A 169 10.69 -11.47 -15.16
C ALA A 169 9.50 -11.11 -14.26
N ASP A 170 9.57 -11.43 -12.96
CA ASP A 170 8.51 -11.14 -12.00
C ASP A 170 8.29 -9.62 -11.84
N VAL A 171 9.37 -8.83 -11.72
CA VAL A 171 9.28 -7.36 -11.65
C VAL A 171 8.70 -6.78 -12.95
N ARG A 172 9.10 -7.32 -14.10
CA ARG A 172 8.56 -6.90 -15.40
C ARG A 172 7.06 -7.14 -15.48
N GLU A 173 6.59 -8.31 -15.04
CA GLU A 173 5.16 -8.63 -15.00
C GLU A 173 4.38 -7.66 -14.12
N VAL A 174 4.90 -7.35 -12.92
CA VAL A 174 4.28 -6.38 -12.01
C VAL A 174 4.12 -5.02 -12.70
N LEU A 175 5.18 -4.48 -13.32
CA LEU A 175 5.13 -3.17 -13.99
C LEU A 175 4.22 -3.16 -15.22
N GLN A 176 4.22 -4.23 -16.03
CA GLN A 176 3.40 -4.33 -17.24
C GLN A 176 1.91 -4.45 -16.92
N SER A 177 1.56 -5.19 -15.86
CA SER A 177 0.17 -5.37 -15.42
C SER A 177 -0.36 -4.25 -14.52
N SER A 178 0.51 -3.33 -14.08
CA SER A 178 0.10 -2.16 -13.30
C SER A 178 -0.48 -1.06 -14.19
N PHE A 179 -1.32 -0.21 -13.59
CA PHE A 179 -1.82 0.98 -14.29
C PHE A 179 -0.66 1.91 -14.65
N ARG A 180 -0.80 2.65 -15.75
CA ARG A 180 0.24 3.58 -16.26
C ARG A 180 0.76 4.51 -15.16
N ALA A 181 -0.16 5.09 -14.39
CA ALA A 181 0.16 6.01 -13.29
C ALA A 181 0.94 5.37 -12.13
N GLU A 182 0.97 4.04 -12.02
CA GLU A 182 1.69 3.33 -10.95
C GLU A 182 3.14 3.00 -11.29
N ARG A 183 3.48 2.98 -12.58
CA ARG A 183 4.75 2.41 -13.04
C ARG A 183 5.95 3.18 -12.49
N VAL A 184 5.89 4.51 -12.47
CA VAL A 184 6.98 5.36 -11.97
C VAL A 184 7.24 5.14 -10.46
N PRO A 185 6.26 5.28 -9.55
CA PRO A 185 6.52 5.05 -8.12
C PRO A 185 6.86 3.59 -7.80
N LEU A 186 6.31 2.61 -8.53
CA LEU A 186 6.72 1.20 -8.39
C LEU A 186 8.15 0.98 -8.86
N ALA A 187 8.58 1.58 -9.97
CA ALA A 187 9.95 1.49 -10.46
C ALA A 187 10.95 2.11 -9.47
N GLN A 188 10.57 3.16 -8.76
CA GLN A 188 11.41 3.76 -7.71
C GLN A 188 11.62 2.83 -6.52
N LEU A 189 10.54 2.16 -6.06
CA LEU A 189 10.64 1.10 -5.05
C LEU A 189 11.52 -0.05 -5.57
N ALA A 190 11.28 -0.51 -6.80
CA ALA A 190 12.03 -1.60 -7.42
C ALA A 190 13.52 -1.28 -7.53
N GLN A 191 13.88 -0.05 -7.89
CA GLN A 191 15.27 0.39 -8.00
C GLN A 191 15.98 0.31 -6.65
N GLU A 192 15.35 0.77 -5.57
CA GLU A 192 15.95 0.72 -4.24
C GLU A 192 16.00 -0.72 -3.73
N TRP A 193 14.92 -1.49 -3.84
CA TRP A 193 14.85 -2.87 -3.36
C TRP A 193 15.76 -3.83 -4.13
N ALA A 194 15.95 -3.63 -5.44
CA ALA A 194 16.91 -4.41 -6.21
C ALA A 194 18.34 -4.28 -5.67
N ARG A 195 18.72 -3.14 -5.06
CA ARG A 195 20.03 -3.00 -4.41
C ARG A 195 20.17 -3.99 -3.25
N ALA A 196 19.13 -4.17 -2.45
CA ALA A 196 19.12 -5.14 -1.36
C ALA A 196 19.13 -6.59 -1.86
N GLU A 197 18.44 -6.91 -2.97
CA GLU A 197 18.55 -8.22 -3.63
C GLU A 197 20.00 -8.55 -4.02
N ARG A 198 20.76 -7.53 -4.44
CA ARG A 198 22.19 -7.66 -4.77
C ARG A 198 23.12 -7.55 -3.56
N GLY A 199 22.58 -7.61 -2.35
CA GLY A 199 23.34 -7.59 -1.09
C GLY A 199 23.83 -6.21 -0.65
N ALA A 200 23.44 -5.13 -1.33
CA ALA A 200 23.74 -3.78 -0.87
C ALA A 200 22.85 -3.38 0.31
N ALA A 201 23.31 -2.41 1.09
CA ALA A 201 22.47 -1.82 2.12
C ALA A 201 21.47 -0.84 1.51
N THR A 202 20.24 -0.87 2.01
CA THR A 202 19.15 0.05 1.68
C THR A 202 18.56 0.60 2.97
N PRO A 203 17.84 1.74 2.93
CA PRO A 203 17.10 2.25 4.09
C PRO A 203 16.10 1.21 4.60
N SER A 204 16.01 1.09 5.92
CA SER A 204 15.03 0.23 6.61
C SER A 204 13.76 0.97 7.04
N ARG A 205 13.71 2.29 6.86
CA ARG A 205 12.50 3.08 7.09
C ARG A 205 11.96 3.62 5.78
N LEU A 206 10.67 3.46 5.56
CA LEU A 206 9.97 3.87 4.35
C LEU A 206 8.89 4.91 4.69
N VAL A 207 8.89 6.01 3.95
CA VAL A 207 7.77 6.96 3.94
C VAL A 207 7.11 6.92 2.56
N LEU A 208 5.82 6.65 2.55
CA LEU A 208 4.94 6.83 1.39
C LEU A 208 4.06 8.05 1.67
N SER A 209 4.09 9.06 0.81
CA SER A 209 3.30 10.29 1.01
C SER A 209 2.55 10.70 -0.26
N GLY A 210 1.27 11.05 -0.10
CA GLY A 210 0.34 11.31 -1.20
C GLY A 210 -1.09 11.55 -0.73
N HIS A 211 -1.97 11.96 -1.63
CA HIS A 211 -3.42 11.82 -1.41
C HIS A 211 -3.78 10.33 -1.34
N GLY A 212 -4.97 9.99 -0.83
CA GLY A 212 -5.40 8.60 -0.84
C GLY A 212 -6.85 8.42 -0.44
N SER A 213 -7.35 7.23 -0.78
CA SER A 213 -8.72 6.80 -0.54
C SER A 213 -8.79 5.55 0.36
N GLY A 214 -7.64 5.12 0.87
CA GLY A 214 -7.46 3.92 1.68
C GLY A 214 -6.94 2.69 0.94
N LEU A 215 -7.19 2.55 -0.37
CA LEU A 215 -6.68 1.42 -1.18
C LEU A 215 -5.50 1.80 -2.08
N ASN A 216 -5.39 3.08 -2.38
CA ASN A 216 -4.37 3.66 -3.22
C ASN A 216 -3.95 5.03 -2.70
N MET A 217 -2.81 5.49 -3.20
CA MET A 217 -2.30 6.83 -3.02
C MET A 217 -2.11 7.49 -4.38
N TRP A 218 -2.23 8.81 -4.47
CA TRP A 218 -1.94 9.53 -5.71
C TRP A 218 -1.39 10.94 -5.46
N GLY A 219 -0.80 11.52 -6.50
CA GLY A 219 -0.42 12.93 -6.53
C GLY A 219 -0.56 13.58 -7.90
N GLY A 220 -1.54 13.11 -8.67
CA GLY A 220 -1.89 13.57 -10.01
C GLY A 220 -2.39 12.40 -10.87
N THR A 221 -2.53 12.64 -12.17
CA THR A 221 -2.95 11.62 -13.15
C THR A 221 -1.85 10.62 -13.49
N GLU A 222 -0.59 10.98 -13.27
CA GLU A 222 0.57 10.17 -13.69
C GLU A 222 1.27 9.51 -12.50
N ASN A 223 0.81 9.77 -11.28
CA ASN A 223 1.46 9.34 -10.04
C ASN A 223 0.41 8.74 -9.11
N GLU A 224 0.17 7.45 -9.23
CA GLU A 224 -0.69 6.63 -8.36
C GLU A 224 0.15 5.50 -7.75
N LEU A 225 -0.25 4.96 -6.61
CA LEU A 225 0.38 3.77 -6.04
C LEU A 225 -0.68 2.97 -5.29
N ARG A 226 -0.99 1.76 -5.77
CA ARG A 226 -1.91 0.85 -5.08
C ARG A 226 -1.16 -0.04 -4.11
N PHE A 227 -1.71 -0.23 -2.91
CA PHE A 227 -1.04 -1.06 -1.90
C PHE A 227 -0.94 -2.53 -2.32
N THR A 228 -1.86 -3.02 -3.14
CA THR A 228 -1.78 -4.36 -3.76
C THR A 228 -0.62 -4.48 -4.74
N SER A 229 -0.33 -3.44 -5.53
CA SER A 229 0.82 -3.40 -6.43
C SER A 229 2.15 -3.38 -5.65
N ILE A 230 2.19 -2.67 -4.51
CA ILE A 230 3.34 -2.73 -3.58
C ILE A 230 3.55 -4.16 -3.08
N ALA A 231 2.48 -4.85 -2.65
CA ALA A 231 2.58 -6.23 -2.17
C ALA A 231 3.08 -7.19 -3.26
N ARG A 232 2.61 -7.04 -4.51
CA ARG A 232 3.10 -7.82 -5.66
C ARG A 232 4.58 -7.55 -5.94
N LEU A 233 5.00 -6.28 -5.89
CA LEU A 233 6.41 -5.92 -6.05
C LEU A 233 7.27 -6.48 -4.92
N ALA A 234 6.77 -6.47 -3.69
CA ALA A 234 7.46 -7.02 -2.54
C ALA A 234 7.65 -8.54 -2.66
N ALA A 235 6.68 -9.26 -3.21
CA ALA A 235 6.83 -10.68 -3.53
C ALA A 235 7.91 -10.94 -4.60
N ALA A 236 8.04 -10.05 -5.60
CA ALA A 236 9.07 -10.14 -6.63
C ALA A 236 10.48 -9.75 -6.12
N LEU A 237 10.56 -8.88 -5.10
CA LEU A 237 11.79 -8.37 -4.48
C LEU A 237 11.80 -8.61 -2.96
N PRO A 238 11.79 -9.89 -2.52
CA PRO A 238 11.54 -10.23 -1.13
C PRO A 238 12.65 -9.80 -0.17
N ALA A 239 13.92 -9.86 -0.57
CA ALA A 239 15.03 -9.41 0.27
C ALA A 239 15.01 -7.89 0.44
N GLY A 240 14.59 -7.14 -0.59
CA GLY A 240 14.42 -5.69 -0.53
C GLY A 240 13.22 -5.26 0.30
N ALA A 241 12.05 -5.89 0.12
CA ALA A 241 10.88 -5.61 0.94
C ALA A 241 11.14 -5.90 2.42
N ALA A 242 11.82 -7.00 2.72
CA ALA A 242 12.21 -7.36 4.08
C ALA A 242 13.29 -6.45 4.69
N ARG A 243 13.84 -5.46 3.95
CA ARG A 243 14.64 -4.40 4.59
C ARG A 243 13.76 -3.39 5.32
N VAL A 244 12.49 -3.26 4.96
CA VAL A 244 11.58 -2.30 5.59
C VAL A 244 11.17 -2.80 6.97
N GLU A 245 11.64 -2.11 8.01
CA GLU A 245 11.31 -2.34 9.42
C GLU A 245 10.29 -1.30 9.93
N ASP A 246 10.30 -0.07 9.41
CA ASP A 246 9.36 0.97 9.80
C ASP A 246 8.72 1.62 8.59
N LEU A 247 7.39 1.68 8.58
CA LEU A 247 6.62 2.27 7.49
C LEU A 247 5.75 3.41 7.98
N HIS A 248 5.83 4.57 7.31
CA HIS A 248 4.90 5.67 7.51
C HIS A 248 4.14 5.98 6.22
N VAL A 249 2.83 5.76 6.23
CA VAL A 249 1.93 6.04 5.10
C VAL A 249 1.17 7.33 5.38
N ALA A 250 1.71 8.45 4.90
CA ALA A 250 1.12 9.78 4.97
C ALA A 250 0.01 9.94 3.91
N SER A 251 -1.11 9.26 4.14
CA SER A 251 -2.26 9.27 3.22
C SER A 251 -3.58 9.03 3.96
N CYS A 252 -4.67 9.62 3.46
CA CYS A 252 -5.99 9.51 4.08
C CYS A 252 -6.50 8.05 4.04
N TYR A 253 -7.08 7.60 5.15
CA TYR A 253 -7.71 6.27 5.29
C TYR A 253 -6.78 5.08 5.03
N SER A 254 -5.46 5.30 5.08
CA SER A 254 -4.44 4.27 4.80
C SER A 254 -4.46 3.08 5.76
N ALA A 255 -5.14 3.20 6.91
CA ALA A 255 -5.30 2.08 7.84
C ALA A 255 -6.11 0.92 7.24
N THR A 256 -6.92 1.16 6.19
CA THR A 256 -7.63 0.10 5.43
C THR A 256 -6.67 -0.94 4.85
N SER A 257 -5.45 -0.54 4.50
CA SER A 257 -4.44 -1.41 3.87
C SER A 257 -3.35 -1.86 4.83
N MET A 258 -3.56 -1.73 6.15
CA MET A 258 -2.59 -2.11 7.16
C MET A 258 -2.17 -3.59 7.03
N SER A 259 -3.13 -4.50 6.87
CA SER A 259 -2.85 -5.94 6.71
C SER A 259 -2.09 -6.24 5.41
N THR A 260 -2.47 -5.62 4.30
CA THR A 260 -1.75 -5.76 3.02
C THR A 260 -0.30 -5.31 3.16
N LEU A 261 -0.03 -4.23 3.89
CA LEU A 261 1.32 -3.72 4.12
C LEU A 261 2.12 -4.63 5.07
N GLN A 262 1.49 -5.18 6.11
CA GLN A 262 2.13 -6.17 6.98
C GLN A 262 2.55 -7.42 6.20
N ILE A 263 1.70 -7.89 5.28
CA ILE A 263 2.04 -9.03 4.40
C ILE A 263 3.17 -8.66 3.43
N ALA A 264 3.16 -7.44 2.88
CA ALA A 264 4.19 -6.98 1.95
C ALA A 264 5.58 -6.86 2.60
N PHE A 265 5.63 -6.57 3.91
CA PHE A 265 6.87 -6.27 4.62
C PHE A 265 7.08 -7.27 5.76
N PRO A 266 7.73 -8.43 5.50
CA PRO A 266 7.81 -9.52 6.49
C PRO A 266 8.64 -9.18 7.73
N ASN A 267 9.43 -8.11 7.67
CA ASN A 267 10.28 -7.64 8.76
C ASN A 267 9.74 -6.35 9.41
N LEU A 268 8.51 -5.95 9.08
CA LEU A 268 7.90 -4.73 9.61
C LEU A 268 7.71 -4.82 11.12
N ARG A 269 8.25 -3.85 11.84
CA ARG A 269 8.16 -3.70 13.29
C ARG A 269 7.15 -2.63 13.67
N THR A 270 7.08 -1.56 12.87
CA THR A 270 6.14 -0.47 13.10
C THR A 270 5.49 0.03 11.82
N LEU A 271 4.22 0.41 11.92
CA LEU A 271 3.43 0.95 10.81
C LEU A 271 2.60 2.12 11.29
N TRP A 272 2.81 3.29 10.70
CA TRP A 272 2.03 4.50 10.92
C TRP A 272 1.07 4.75 9.76
N THR A 273 -0.23 4.82 10.06
CA THR A 273 -1.31 5.04 9.09
C THR A 273 -2.38 5.96 9.66
N TYR A 274 -3.42 6.23 8.86
CA TYR A 274 -4.54 7.08 9.27
C TYR A 274 -5.85 6.36 9.05
N ARG A 275 -6.71 6.36 10.07
CA ARG A 275 -8.10 5.90 9.99
C ARG A 275 -9.03 6.90 9.30
N GLY A 276 -8.64 8.17 9.34
CA GLY A 276 -9.37 9.28 8.73
C GLY A 276 -8.49 10.07 7.76
N SER A 277 -8.81 11.35 7.61
CA SER A 277 -7.96 12.27 6.84
C SER A 277 -6.56 12.38 7.47
N ALA A 278 -5.52 12.22 6.65
CA ALA A 278 -4.15 12.59 7.01
C ALA A 278 -3.97 14.12 6.94
N PRO A 279 -3.05 14.72 7.72
CA PRO A 279 -2.70 16.14 7.56
C PRO A 279 -1.91 16.35 6.25
N GLY A 280 -2.13 17.48 5.57
CA GLY A 280 -1.31 17.87 4.41
C GLY A 280 0.07 18.36 4.82
N SER A 281 1.01 18.41 3.84
CA SER A 281 2.44 18.76 4.01
C SER A 281 2.65 20.00 4.89
N GLY A 282 2.01 21.12 4.53
CA GLY A 282 2.13 22.40 5.25
C GLY A 282 1.23 22.54 6.49
N SER A 283 0.35 21.57 6.74
CA SER A 283 -0.66 21.68 7.80
C SER A 283 -0.43 20.76 9.00
N GLY A 284 0.44 19.75 8.87
CA GLY A 284 0.75 18.85 9.99
C GLY A 284 1.55 17.59 9.66
N ALA A 285 1.70 17.19 8.39
CA ALA A 285 2.41 15.96 8.03
C ALA A 285 3.84 15.92 8.59
N VAL A 286 4.56 17.04 8.51
CA VAL A 286 5.91 17.19 9.06
C VAL A 286 5.93 16.96 10.58
N ALA A 287 4.91 17.39 11.32
CA ALA A 287 4.85 17.16 12.77
C ALA A 287 4.67 15.66 13.09
N HIS A 288 3.85 14.96 12.31
CA HIS A 288 3.64 13.52 12.46
C HIS A 288 4.90 12.73 12.09
N GLN A 289 5.52 13.05 10.96
CA GLN A 289 6.78 12.46 10.51
C GLN A 289 7.92 12.69 11.51
N ARG A 290 7.98 13.84 12.20
CA ARG A 290 8.97 14.08 13.26
C ARG A 290 8.76 13.18 14.47
N VAL A 291 7.51 12.90 14.83
CA VAL A 291 7.19 11.98 15.94
C VAL A 291 7.52 10.55 15.53
N TRP A 292 7.09 10.13 14.33
CA TRP A 292 7.43 8.82 13.78
C TRP A 292 8.94 8.63 13.68
N GLU A 293 9.67 9.54 13.03
CA GLU A 293 11.12 9.43 12.85
C GLU A 293 11.84 9.27 14.19
N ARG A 294 11.49 10.08 15.20
CA ARG A 294 12.08 9.97 16.54
C ARG A 294 11.69 8.66 17.22
N ALA A 295 10.44 8.24 17.03
CA ALA A 295 9.94 7.01 17.62
C ALA A 295 10.54 5.76 16.98
N THR A 296 10.97 5.81 15.71
CA THR A 296 11.50 4.67 14.96
C THR A 296 13.01 4.71 14.73
N ARG A 297 13.68 5.84 15.05
CA ARG A 297 15.13 5.96 14.95
C ARG A 297 15.81 4.86 15.76
N GLY A 298 16.79 4.20 15.13
CA GLY A 298 17.41 3.02 15.72
C GLY A 298 16.42 1.86 15.75
N ARG A 299 16.29 1.16 16.87
CA ARG A 299 15.56 -0.12 16.91
C ARG A 299 14.32 -0.07 17.79
N ALA A 300 13.44 0.87 17.51
CA ALA A 300 12.17 0.88 18.22
C ALA A 300 11.27 -0.28 17.78
N ASP A 301 10.55 -0.83 18.74
CA ASP A 301 9.59 -1.91 18.55
C ASP A 301 8.13 -1.46 18.78
N SER A 302 7.94 -0.17 19.03
CA SER A 302 6.65 0.40 19.39
C SER A 302 6.58 1.89 19.09
N ILE A 303 5.41 2.30 18.60
CA ILE A 303 5.06 3.71 18.40
C ILE A 303 3.89 4.04 19.31
N ASP A 304 4.02 5.14 20.06
CA ASP A 304 2.91 5.70 20.83
C ASP A 304 2.34 6.95 20.11
N PRO A 305 1.14 6.86 19.50
CA PRO A 305 0.52 7.98 18.81
C PRO A 305 0.08 9.09 19.78
N ALA A 306 0.02 8.83 21.10
CA ALA A 306 -0.28 9.87 22.10
C ALA A 306 0.80 10.96 22.14
N ARG A 307 2.03 10.66 21.70
CA ARG A 307 3.14 11.63 21.59
C ARG A 307 2.86 12.79 20.62
N LEU A 308 1.85 12.67 19.76
CA LEU A 308 1.40 13.77 18.91
C LEU A 308 0.68 14.89 19.69
N GLY A 309 0.20 14.61 20.91
CA GLY A 309 -0.55 15.57 21.71
C GLY A 309 -1.77 16.13 20.96
N THR A 310 -1.77 17.44 20.74
CA THR A 310 -2.81 18.22 20.05
C THR A 310 -2.47 18.54 18.59
N ALA A 311 -1.46 17.87 18.01
CA ALA A 311 -1.13 18.06 16.59
C ALA A 311 -2.38 17.83 15.71
N ARG A 312 -2.50 18.64 14.65
CA ARG A 312 -3.64 18.57 13.71
C ARG A 312 -3.80 17.13 13.19
N LYS A 313 -5.03 16.61 13.27
CA LYS A 313 -5.42 15.25 12.84
C LYS A 313 -4.74 14.12 13.63
N ALA A 314 -4.16 14.39 14.80
CA ALA A 314 -3.59 13.33 15.65
C ALA A 314 -4.63 12.28 16.06
N GLU A 315 -5.90 12.69 16.18
CA GLU A 315 -7.03 11.80 16.50
C GLU A 315 -7.33 10.75 15.42
N ASN A 316 -6.82 10.93 14.20
CA ASN A 316 -7.02 10.03 13.07
C ASN A 316 -5.89 9.00 12.92
N VAL A 317 -4.83 9.07 13.73
CA VAL A 317 -3.70 8.16 13.61
C VAL A 317 -4.06 6.77 14.11
N ALA A 318 -3.71 5.77 13.31
CA ALA A 318 -3.73 4.36 13.66
C ALA A 318 -2.31 3.83 13.46
N VAL A 319 -1.71 3.31 14.52
CA VAL A 319 -0.40 2.68 14.45
C VAL A 319 -0.54 1.19 14.69
N TRP A 320 0.33 0.41 14.07
CA TRP A 320 0.57 -0.96 14.45
C TRP A 320 2.03 -1.10 14.85
N SER A 321 2.30 -1.94 15.84
CA SER A 321 3.65 -2.38 16.13
C SER A 321 3.63 -3.85 16.52
N GLU A 322 4.70 -4.56 16.19
CA GLU A 322 4.86 -5.99 16.48
C GLU A 322 4.58 -6.30 17.95
N ARG A 323 5.06 -5.46 18.88
CA ARG A 323 4.93 -5.65 20.32
C ARG A 323 3.55 -5.34 20.89
N THR A 324 2.86 -4.34 20.34
CA THR A 324 1.62 -3.79 20.94
C THR A 324 0.38 -4.02 20.10
N GLY A 325 0.51 -4.64 18.93
CA GLY A 325 -0.56 -4.72 17.95
C GLY A 325 -1.01 -3.34 17.47
N THR A 326 -2.27 -3.23 17.08
CA THR A 326 -2.87 -1.99 16.59
C THR A 326 -3.31 -1.10 17.74
N VAL A 327 -2.78 0.13 17.79
CA VAL A 327 -3.15 1.17 18.73
C VAL A 327 -3.81 2.33 18.01
N GLU A 328 -5.02 2.67 18.45
CA GLU A 328 -5.79 3.80 17.95
C GLU A 328 -6.10 4.78 19.06
N ARG A 329 -6.05 6.09 18.78
CA ARG A 329 -6.37 7.11 19.80
C ARG A 329 -7.85 7.19 20.14
N ARG A 330 -8.73 6.69 19.26
CA ARG A 330 -10.18 6.72 19.45
C ARG A 330 -10.74 5.32 19.31
N PRO A 331 -11.52 4.82 20.28
CA PRO A 331 -12.25 3.57 20.12
C PRO A 331 -13.11 3.58 18.85
N ARG A 332 -13.21 2.44 18.19
CA ARG A 332 -14.11 2.26 17.05
C ARG A 332 -15.53 2.06 17.57
N PRO A 333 -16.53 2.79 17.05
CA PRO A 333 -17.92 2.46 17.33
C PRO A 333 -18.27 1.09 16.72
N PRO A 334 -19.22 0.33 17.29
CA PRO A 334 -19.70 -0.93 16.71
C PRO A 334 -20.20 -0.73 15.28
N VAL A 335 -19.96 -1.70 14.39
CA VAL A 335 -20.31 -1.61 12.97
C VAL A 335 -21.81 -1.35 12.76
N GLU A 336 -22.68 -1.90 13.60
CA GLU A 336 -24.14 -1.70 13.51
C GLU A 336 -24.53 -0.24 13.75
N ARG A 337 -23.79 0.47 14.61
CA ARG A 337 -24.01 1.90 14.79
C ARG A 337 -23.57 2.67 13.55
N LEU A 338 -22.41 2.33 12.99
CA LEU A 338 -21.91 2.96 11.77
C LEU A 338 -22.91 2.76 10.62
N GLU A 339 -23.43 1.55 10.45
CA GLU A 339 -24.42 1.22 9.40
C GLU A 339 -25.74 1.97 9.58
N ARG A 340 -26.25 2.09 10.82
CA ARG A 340 -27.43 2.92 11.10
C ARG A 340 -27.20 4.39 10.78
N ASP A 341 -26.02 4.91 11.06
CA ASP A 341 -25.66 6.29 10.76
C ASP A 341 -25.49 6.50 9.24
N HIS A 342 -24.92 5.51 8.53
CA HIS A 342 -24.83 5.51 7.08
C HIS A 342 -26.20 5.52 6.41
N ALA A 343 -27.11 4.63 6.82
CA ALA A 343 -28.48 4.57 6.28
C ALA A 343 -29.22 5.92 6.42
N ARG A 344 -29.00 6.64 7.53
CA ARG A 344 -29.56 8.00 7.74
C ARG A 344 -28.93 9.07 6.85
N LEU A 345 -27.69 8.87 6.41
CA LEU A 345 -26.96 9.80 5.55
C LEU A 345 -27.19 9.54 4.06
N LEU A 346 -27.69 8.36 3.67
CA LEU A 346 -27.91 7.99 2.26
C LEU A 346 -28.77 8.99 1.45
N PRO A 347 -29.86 9.58 2.00
CA PRO A 347 -30.61 10.64 1.29
C PRO A 347 -29.76 11.87 0.96
N THR A 348 -28.75 12.17 1.79
CA THR A 348 -27.79 13.25 1.53
C THR A 348 -26.99 12.93 0.27
N LEU A 349 -26.38 11.74 0.18
CA LEU A 349 -25.64 11.31 -1.01
C LEU A 349 -26.50 11.42 -2.27
N GLN A 350 -27.74 10.93 -2.21
CA GLN A 350 -28.69 10.98 -3.33
C GLN A 350 -29.07 12.41 -3.72
N SER A 351 -29.13 13.34 -2.76
CA SER A 351 -29.39 14.76 -3.03
C SER A 351 -28.27 15.37 -3.88
N PHE A 352 -27.00 15.18 -3.46
CA PHE A 352 -25.84 15.65 -4.22
C PHE A 352 -25.72 14.96 -5.58
N ALA A 353 -25.93 13.64 -5.64
CA ALA A 353 -25.86 12.86 -6.88
C ALA A 353 -26.85 13.38 -7.94
N ARG A 354 -28.06 13.79 -7.53
CA ARG A 354 -29.08 14.37 -8.42
C ARG A 354 -28.93 15.88 -8.66
N GLY A 355 -27.91 16.52 -8.08
CA GLY A 355 -27.71 17.96 -8.18
C GLY A 355 -28.73 18.80 -7.41
N ALA A 356 -29.46 18.21 -6.45
CA ALA A 356 -30.35 18.95 -5.57
C ALA A 356 -29.59 19.71 -4.46
N SER A 357 -28.30 19.40 -4.28
CA SER A 357 -27.40 20.09 -3.36
C SER A 357 -26.03 20.29 -4.01
N GLU A 358 -25.36 21.38 -3.66
CA GLU A 358 -24.02 21.72 -4.13
C GLU A 358 -22.99 21.59 -3.02
N VAL A 359 -21.80 21.11 -3.38
CA VAL A 359 -20.68 21.02 -2.45
C VAL A 359 -20.05 22.40 -2.33
N ALA A 360 -20.13 22.98 -1.15
CA ALA A 360 -19.51 24.27 -0.84
C ALA A 360 -18.02 24.14 -0.49
N ASP A 361 -17.66 23.05 0.18
CA ASP A 361 -16.28 22.73 0.59
C ASP A 361 -16.10 21.19 0.52
N PRO A 362 -15.18 20.66 -0.29
CA PRO A 362 -14.94 19.21 -0.37
C PRO A 362 -14.34 18.59 0.91
N HIS A 363 -13.83 19.43 1.80
CA HIS A 363 -13.19 19.00 3.03
C HIS A 363 -14.10 19.07 4.25
N ASN A 364 -15.30 19.66 4.13
CA ASN A 364 -16.25 19.81 5.23
C ASN A 364 -17.70 19.65 4.76
N GLY A 365 -18.64 19.52 5.71
CA GLY A 365 -20.07 19.56 5.41
C GLY A 365 -20.73 18.19 5.14
N PRO A 366 -22.01 18.18 4.72
CA PRO A 366 -22.85 16.98 4.77
C PRO A 366 -22.34 15.82 3.91
N LEU A 367 -21.93 16.08 2.67
CA LEU A 367 -21.38 15.04 1.81
C LEU A 367 -20.06 14.49 2.34
N ARG A 368 -19.25 15.34 3.00
CA ARG A 368 -18.02 14.88 3.63
C ARG A 368 -18.30 13.92 4.78
N PHE A 369 -19.33 14.18 5.58
CA PHE A 369 -19.76 13.25 6.63
C PHE A 369 -20.25 11.91 6.10
N VAL A 370 -20.95 11.90 4.95
CA VAL A 370 -21.30 10.65 4.24
C VAL A 370 -20.04 9.87 3.90
N TYR A 371 -19.08 10.53 3.22
CA TYR A 371 -17.83 9.91 2.78
C TYR A 371 -17.01 9.37 3.97
N ASP A 372 -16.86 10.15 5.03
CA ASP A 372 -16.17 9.74 6.25
C ASP A 372 -16.84 8.52 6.90
N ARG A 373 -18.19 8.48 6.92
CA ARG A 373 -18.94 7.34 7.46
C ARG A 373 -18.72 6.07 6.64
N ILE A 374 -18.77 6.16 5.31
CA ILE A 374 -18.48 5.03 4.41
C ILE A 374 -17.08 4.49 4.68
N GLN A 375 -16.09 5.39 4.79
CA GLN A 375 -14.71 5.02 5.08
C GLN A 375 -14.52 4.36 6.45
N GLU A 376 -15.24 4.82 7.48
CA GLU A 376 -15.22 4.17 8.80
C GLU A 376 -15.76 2.73 8.74
N ILE A 377 -16.85 2.49 7.99
CA ILE A 377 -17.39 1.15 7.81
C ILE A 377 -16.42 0.28 7.00
N LEU A 378 -15.87 0.80 5.90
CA LEU A 378 -14.87 0.09 5.08
C LEU A 378 -13.63 -0.32 5.89
N GLN A 379 -13.29 0.39 6.96
CA GLN A 379 -12.14 0.06 7.80
C GLN A 379 -12.47 -0.85 8.97
N HIS A 380 -13.75 -1.04 9.31
CA HIS A 380 -14.15 -1.84 10.47
C HIS A 380 -13.86 -3.34 10.23
N PRO A 381 -13.26 -4.08 11.19
CA PRO A 381 -12.94 -5.50 11.01
C PRO A 381 -14.19 -6.35 10.71
N ASP A 382 -15.29 -6.04 11.38
CA ASP A 382 -16.54 -6.80 11.27
C ASP A 382 -17.36 -6.50 10.00
N THR A 383 -16.86 -5.65 9.08
CA THR A 383 -17.54 -5.39 7.80
C THR A 383 -17.28 -6.54 6.83
N THR A 384 -18.36 -7.17 6.36
CA THR A 384 -18.31 -8.31 5.45
C THR A 384 -17.73 -7.94 4.07
N PRO A 385 -17.13 -8.90 3.33
CA PRO A 385 -16.64 -8.66 1.97
C PRO A 385 -17.71 -8.15 1.00
N GLU A 386 -18.93 -8.67 1.09
CA GLU A 386 -20.08 -8.26 0.28
C GLU A 386 -20.38 -6.78 0.52
N ARG A 387 -20.46 -6.39 1.79
CA ARG A 387 -20.76 -5.02 2.17
C ARG A 387 -19.65 -4.05 1.77
N ARG A 388 -18.39 -4.48 1.83
CA ARG A 388 -17.24 -3.69 1.33
C ARG A 388 -17.38 -3.39 -0.16
N ARG A 389 -17.79 -4.37 -0.99
CA ARG A 389 -17.97 -4.17 -2.43
C ARG A 389 -19.07 -3.14 -2.74
N GLU A 390 -20.17 -3.17 -2.01
CA GLU A 390 -21.25 -2.18 -2.15
C GLU A 390 -20.78 -0.77 -1.78
N LEU A 391 -20.18 -0.64 -0.60
CA LEU A 391 -19.71 0.64 -0.07
C LEU A 391 -18.58 1.26 -0.90
N GLU A 392 -17.75 0.44 -1.55
CA GLU A 392 -16.72 0.94 -2.45
C GLU A 392 -17.33 1.74 -3.62
N SER A 393 -18.44 1.27 -4.19
CA SER A 393 -19.14 2.01 -5.25
C SER A 393 -19.71 3.34 -4.74
N GLU A 394 -20.31 3.34 -3.55
CA GLU A 394 -20.83 4.56 -2.92
C GLU A 394 -19.70 5.54 -2.56
N LYS A 395 -18.55 5.03 -2.09
CA LYS A 395 -17.34 5.81 -1.80
C LYS A 395 -16.85 6.53 -3.05
N GLN A 396 -16.73 5.81 -4.16
CA GLN A 396 -16.22 6.36 -5.42
C GLN A 396 -17.14 7.47 -5.97
N LEU A 397 -18.46 7.29 -5.85
CA LEU A 397 -19.44 8.32 -6.19
C LEU A 397 -19.30 9.55 -5.28
N ALA A 398 -19.30 9.35 -3.96
CA ALA A 398 -19.21 10.44 -2.99
C ALA A 398 -17.90 11.26 -3.17
N LEU A 399 -16.77 10.59 -3.42
CA LEU A 399 -15.49 11.24 -3.63
C LEU A 399 -15.50 12.16 -4.87
N ARG A 400 -16.02 11.68 -6.01
CA ARG A 400 -16.12 12.50 -7.24
C ARG A 400 -17.12 13.64 -7.10
N LEU A 401 -18.19 13.44 -6.33
CA LEU A 401 -19.14 14.50 -6.03
C LEU A 401 -18.51 15.60 -5.16
N LEU A 402 -17.71 15.25 -4.16
CA LEU A 402 -17.00 16.23 -3.31
C LEU A 402 -16.17 17.20 -4.17
N PHE A 403 -15.42 16.66 -5.13
CA PHE A 403 -14.52 17.46 -5.99
C PHE A 403 -15.11 17.79 -7.36
N PHE A 404 -16.44 17.67 -7.52
CA PHE A 404 -17.08 17.76 -8.83
C PHE A 404 -16.76 19.09 -9.53
N ARG A 405 -16.98 20.20 -8.82
CA ARG A 405 -16.81 21.55 -9.35
C ARG A 405 -15.34 21.98 -9.41
N GLU A 406 -14.55 21.59 -8.43
CA GLU A 406 -13.17 22.06 -8.31
C GLU A 406 -12.24 21.37 -9.31
N SER A 407 -12.45 20.08 -9.58
CA SER A 407 -11.49 19.30 -10.37
C SER A 407 -12.13 18.42 -11.44
N VAL A 408 -13.20 17.68 -11.13
CA VAL A 408 -13.77 16.68 -12.06
C VAL A 408 -14.33 17.32 -13.32
N ALA A 409 -15.29 18.25 -13.20
CA ALA A 409 -15.92 18.88 -14.35
C ALA A 409 -14.94 19.73 -15.18
N PRO A 410 -14.05 20.55 -14.58
CA PRO A 410 -12.98 21.23 -15.33
C PRO A 410 -12.05 20.30 -16.10
N ARG A 411 -11.60 19.20 -15.49
CA ARG A 411 -10.70 18.24 -16.15
C ARG A 411 -11.42 17.49 -17.27
N PHE A 412 -12.65 17.04 -17.04
CA PHE A 412 -13.48 16.39 -18.05
C PHE A 412 -13.68 17.27 -19.28
N ALA A 413 -14.04 18.54 -19.05
CA ALA A 413 -14.26 19.49 -20.13
C ALA A 413 -13.00 19.71 -20.99
N ARG A 414 -11.81 19.79 -20.36
CA ARG A 414 -10.53 19.92 -21.06
C ARG A 414 -10.15 18.66 -21.83
N GLU A 415 -10.25 17.49 -21.19
CA GLU A 415 -9.87 16.21 -21.80
C GLU A 415 -10.74 15.88 -23.02
N HIS A 416 -12.02 16.26 -22.97
CA HIS A 416 -13.01 15.86 -23.97
C HIS A 416 -13.58 17.03 -24.78
N THR A 417 -12.93 18.20 -24.81
CA THR A 417 -13.43 19.40 -25.49
C THR A 417 -13.87 19.12 -26.92
N ARG A 418 -13.05 18.41 -27.71
CA ARG A 418 -13.36 18.09 -29.11
C ARG A 418 -14.62 17.23 -29.26
N ALA A 419 -14.79 16.24 -28.40
CA ALA A 419 -15.96 15.36 -28.42
C ALA A 419 -17.22 16.10 -28.00
N ILE A 420 -17.11 16.97 -26.99
CA ILE A 420 -18.18 17.84 -26.52
C ILE A 420 -18.64 18.76 -27.66
N ASP A 421 -17.73 19.51 -28.28
CA ASP A 421 -18.06 20.45 -29.36
C ASP A 421 -18.65 19.75 -30.58
N ALA A 422 -18.13 18.58 -30.95
CA ALA A 422 -18.63 17.81 -32.09
C ALA A 422 -20.06 17.28 -31.84
N GLY A 423 -20.31 16.74 -30.64
CA GLY A 423 -21.60 16.14 -30.30
C GLY A 423 -22.75 17.15 -30.17
N PHE A 424 -22.49 18.34 -29.59
CA PHE A 424 -23.49 19.41 -29.52
C PHE A 424 -23.76 20.03 -30.92
N ARG A 425 -22.71 20.35 -31.69
CA ARG A 425 -22.88 20.93 -33.04
C ARG A 425 -23.63 20.00 -34.01
N ALA A 426 -23.45 18.69 -33.89
CA ALA A 426 -24.14 17.72 -34.75
C ALA A 426 -25.68 17.74 -34.61
N VAL A 427 -26.20 18.25 -33.49
CA VAL A 427 -27.64 18.49 -33.29
C VAL A 427 -28.04 19.97 -33.37
N GLY A 428 -27.12 20.85 -33.77
CA GLY A 428 -27.38 22.28 -33.91
C GLY A 428 -27.42 23.05 -32.58
N LEU A 429 -26.76 22.52 -31.54
CA LEU A 429 -26.61 23.19 -30.25
C LEU A 429 -25.18 23.74 -30.08
N GLU A 430 -25.06 24.80 -29.28
CA GLU A 430 -23.78 25.24 -28.73
C GLU A 430 -23.45 24.42 -27.48
N ALA A 431 -22.19 24.03 -27.33
CA ALA A 431 -21.74 23.31 -26.15
C ALA A 431 -21.67 24.24 -24.93
N PRO A 432 -22.22 23.87 -23.78
CA PRO A 432 -22.04 24.65 -22.57
C PRO A 432 -20.61 24.48 -22.02
N ASP A 433 -20.14 25.46 -21.26
CA ASP A 433 -18.86 25.41 -20.56
C ASP A 433 -18.94 24.48 -19.34
N PHE A 434 -18.83 23.17 -19.58
CA PHE A 434 -18.86 22.15 -18.54
C PHE A 434 -17.81 22.36 -17.43
N ALA A 435 -16.74 23.11 -17.68
CA ALA A 435 -15.74 23.40 -16.65
C ALA A 435 -16.28 24.33 -15.54
N ARG A 436 -17.37 25.05 -15.80
CA ARG A 436 -17.97 26.00 -14.86
C ARG A 436 -19.31 25.56 -14.29
N LEU A 437 -19.90 24.49 -14.83
CA LEU A 437 -21.21 24.03 -14.40
C LEU A 437 -21.13 23.35 -13.03
N GLY A 438 -22.13 23.64 -12.19
CA GLY A 438 -22.44 22.80 -11.04
C GLY A 438 -23.05 21.48 -11.49
N ARG A 439 -23.30 20.59 -10.51
CA ARG A 439 -23.84 19.26 -10.78
C ARG A 439 -25.24 19.34 -11.40
N ARG A 440 -26.09 20.25 -10.90
CA ARG A 440 -27.46 20.44 -11.40
C ARG A 440 -27.46 20.91 -12.86
N GLU A 441 -26.66 21.93 -13.15
CA GLU A 441 -26.58 22.53 -14.48
C GLU A 441 -25.98 21.53 -15.49
N THR A 442 -25.00 20.74 -15.06
CA THR A 442 -24.44 19.64 -15.87
C THR A 442 -25.51 18.62 -16.25
N LEU A 443 -26.30 18.14 -15.28
CA LEU A 443 -27.37 17.17 -15.54
C LEU A 443 -28.45 17.77 -16.46
N ALA A 444 -28.78 19.05 -16.30
CA ALA A 444 -29.72 19.75 -17.17
C ALA A 444 -29.19 19.87 -18.61
N ALA A 445 -27.89 20.14 -18.80
CA ALA A 445 -27.24 20.18 -20.10
C ALA A 445 -27.27 18.82 -20.81
N ILE A 446 -26.97 17.73 -20.09
CA ILE A 446 -27.05 16.36 -20.61
C ILE A 446 -28.48 16.06 -21.08
N ALA A 447 -29.49 16.35 -20.25
CA ALA A 447 -30.89 16.14 -20.61
C ALA A 447 -31.33 17.00 -21.81
N GLY A 448 -30.77 18.20 -21.96
CA GLY A 448 -30.98 19.04 -23.15
C GLY A 448 -30.44 18.40 -24.43
N LEU A 449 -29.24 17.83 -24.36
CA LEU A 449 -28.63 17.11 -25.48
C LEU A 449 -29.41 15.84 -25.84
N GLU A 450 -29.87 15.07 -24.84
CA GLU A 450 -30.70 13.87 -25.04
C GLU A 450 -31.97 14.21 -25.85
N ARG A 451 -32.69 15.27 -25.47
CA ARG A 451 -33.90 15.71 -26.19
C ARG A 451 -33.60 16.15 -27.62
N ALA A 452 -32.52 16.89 -27.83
CA ALA A 452 -32.12 17.33 -29.18
C ALA A 452 -31.69 16.16 -30.08
N ALA A 453 -31.03 15.15 -29.49
CA ALA A 453 -30.68 13.92 -30.19
C ALA A 453 -31.94 13.13 -30.58
N GLU A 454 -32.92 12.99 -29.69
CA GLU A 454 -34.18 12.30 -29.99
C GLU A 454 -34.98 12.98 -31.10
N ALA A 455 -34.98 14.31 -31.15
CA ALA A 455 -35.62 15.09 -32.20
C ALA A 455 -34.94 14.95 -33.58
N ARG A 456 -33.69 14.49 -33.64
CA ARG A 456 -32.96 14.23 -34.89
C ARG A 456 -32.71 12.73 -35.08
N ARG A 457 -33.67 12.04 -35.71
CA ARG A 457 -33.51 10.64 -36.10
C ARG A 457 -33.06 10.52 -37.57
N PRO A 458 -32.01 9.72 -37.87
CA PRO A 458 -31.17 8.97 -36.94
C PRO A 458 -30.25 9.88 -36.10
N VAL A 459 -29.97 9.48 -34.86
CA VAL A 459 -29.08 10.22 -33.95
C VAL A 459 -27.70 10.33 -34.59
N PRO A 460 -27.12 11.54 -34.75
CA PRO A 460 -25.77 11.68 -35.28
C PRO A 460 -24.75 10.89 -34.45
N ALA A 461 -23.84 10.17 -35.13
CA ALA A 461 -22.88 9.29 -34.46
C ALA A 461 -22.02 10.02 -33.41
N ALA A 462 -21.61 11.26 -33.70
CA ALA A 462 -20.86 12.10 -32.76
C ALA A 462 -21.67 12.41 -31.49
N THR A 463 -22.97 12.72 -31.63
CA THR A 463 -23.86 12.96 -30.49
C THR A 463 -24.08 11.69 -29.67
N GLY A 464 -24.30 10.54 -30.33
CA GLY A 464 -24.44 9.26 -29.63
C GLY A 464 -23.19 8.85 -28.85
N ALA A 465 -22.00 9.10 -29.39
CA ALA A 465 -20.73 8.89 -28.68
C ALA A 465 -20.57 9.84 -27.49
N LEU A 466 -20.87 11.13 -27.67
CA LEU A 466 -20.81 12.13 -26.60
C LEU A 466 -21.80 11.81 -25.48
N LEU A 467 -23.03 11.41 -25.77
CA LEU A 467 -24.02 11.06 -24.73
C LEU A 467 -23.53 9.90 -23.85
N ARG A 468 -22.92 8.85 -24.44
CA ARG A 468 -22.31 7.76 -23.66
C ARG A 468 -21.19 8.28 -22.76
N LEU A 469 -20.34 9.17 -23.27
CA LEU A 469 -19.24 9.77 -22.53
C LEU A 469 -19.73 10.68 -21.39
N LEU A 470 -20.72 11.53 -21.64
CA LEU A 470 -21.33 12.40 -20.63
C LEU A 470 -22.08 11.60 -19.56
N HIS A 471 -22.74 10.51 -19.94
CA HIS A 471 -23.41 9.62 -18.97
C HIS A 471 -22.39 8.99 -18.04
N ARG A 472 -21.42 8.26 -18.58
CA ARG A 472 -20.40 7.63 -17.74
C ARG A 472 -19.59 8.66 -16.93
N GLY A 473 -19.11 9.71 -17.57
CA GLY A 473 -18.19 10.66 -16.94
C GLY A 473 -18.83 11.69 -16.03
N LEU A 474 -19.92 12.36 -16.46
CA LEU A 474 -20.48 13.52 -15.74
C LEU A 474 -21.85 13.29 -15.12
N ARG A 475 -22.55 12.19 -15.43
CA ARG A 475 -23.79 11.77 -14.75
C ARG A 475 -23.52 10.66 -13.75
N ASP A 476 -22.90 9.56 -14.16
CA ASP A 476 -22.72 8.38 -13.31
C ASP A 476 -21.41 8.46 -12.51
N LEU A 477 -20.48 9.36 -12.91
CA LEU A 477 -19.18 9.56 -12.27
C LEU A 477 -18.37 8.26 -12.21
N ASP A 478 -18.39 7.52 -13.32
CA ASP A 478 -17.71 6.25 -13.50
C ASP A 478 -16.18 6.42 -13.30
N PRO A 479 -15.55 5.67 -12.38
CA PRO A 479 -14.12 5.74 -12.11
C PRO A 479 -13.24 5.42 -13.33
N ASP A 480 -13.74 4.67 -14.31
CA ASP A 480 -13.00 4.36 -15.54
C ASP A 480 -12.89 5.57 -16.49
N VAL A 481 -13.81 6.53 -16.37
CA VAL A 481 -13.82 7.77 -17.16
C VAL A 481 -13.24 8.93 -16.34
N ILE A 482 -13.49 8.94 -15.04
CA ILE A 482 -13.01 9.94 -14.08
C ILE A 482 -12.04 9.25 -13.11
N PRO A 483 -10.76 9.09 -13.45
CA PRO A 483 -9.81 8.39 -12.57
C PRO A 483 -9.54 9.19 -11.29
N ASP A 484 -9.09 8.52 -10.22
CA ASP A 484 -8.81 9.16 -8.92
C ASP A 484 -7.77 10.29 -9.02
N GLY A 485 -6.83 10.19 -9.98
CA GLY A 485 -5.86 11.25 -10.25
C GLY A 485 -6.47 12.60 -10.70
N TRP A 486 -7.77 12.63 -11.03
CA TRP A 486 -8.52 13.87 -11.29
C TRP A 486 -8.96 14.58 -10.02
N ILE A 487 -8.88 13.92 -8.88
CA ILE A 487 -9.42 14.35 -7.58
C ILE A 487 -8.26 14.92 -6.77
N GLY A 488 -8.30 16.21 -6.47
CA GLY A 488 -7.24 16.91 -5.71
C GLY A 488 -6.58 18.06 -6.45
#